data_AF-A0A914F3P3-F1
#
_entry.id   AF-A0A914F3P3-F1
#
_cell.length_a   1.000
_cell.length_b   1.000
_cell.length_c   1.000
_cell.angle_alpha   90.00
_cell.angle_beta   90.00
_cell.angle_gamma   90.00
#
_symmetry.space_group_name_H-M   'P 1'
#
loop_
_entity.id
_entity.type
_entity.pdbx_description
1 polymer ?
#
loop_
_entity_poly.entity_id
_entity_poly.type
_entity_poly.pdbx_seq_one_letter_code
_entity_poly.pdbx_strand_id
1 'polypeptide(L)'
;MISSGEITEEQFNTWLSQDYLFVIKYVHFTSFVLQNAPKQDFELLISGLSVLSDELKWFENKLNERNIKTDEIQPLMENINYQNWLNNFIETKPSSYLMMLTIFYGIELCYFKAWNAVKNEKYKEFANRWSSDEFGKYIDKLEVAIEKASAKASEEEKTEAVEQLNQIWEHEINFWNSCISK
;
A
#
# COMPACT_ATOMS: atom_id res chain seq x y z
N MET A 1 -9.86 -13.63 9.16
CA MET A 1 -11.10 -13.62 8.37
C MET A 1 -10.90 -14.10 6.95
N ILE A 2 -10.09 -13.45 6.10
CA ILE A 2 -9.86 -13.94 4.71
C ILE A 2 -9.24 -15.34 4.71
N SER A 3 -8.17 -15.55 5.49
CA SER A 3 -7.50 -16.85 5.60
C SER A 3 -8.41 -17.95 6.20
N SER A 4 -9.28 -17.60 7.16
CA SER A 4 -10.26 -18.53 7.74
C SER A 4 -11.48 -18.78 6.83
N GLY A 5 -11.69 -17.96 5.79
CA GLY A 5 -12.85 -18.04 4.90
C GLY A 5 -14.15 -17.48 5.48
N GLU A 6 -14.08 -16.82 6.63
CA GLU A 6 -15.25 -16.29 7.36
C GLU A 6 -15.72 -14.92 6.82
N ILE A 7 -14.95 -14.31 5.94
CA ILE A 7 -15.32 -13.03 5.32
C ILE A 7 -16.50 -13.23 4.36
N THR A 8 -17.51 -12.37 4.46
CA THR A 8 -18.65 -12.39 3.53
C THR A 8 -18.24 -11.84 2.16
N GLU A 9 -19.05 -12.11 1.14
CA GLU A 9 -18.82 -11.52 -0.19
C GLU A 9 -18.96 -10.00 -0.17
N GLU A 10 -19.91 -9.47 0.61
CA GLU A 10 -20.12 -8.03 0.80
C GLU A 10 -18.90 -7.35 1.46
N GLN A 11 -18.35 -7.95 2.51
CA GLN A 11 -17.14 -7.45 3.18
C GLN A 11 -15.94 -7.47 2.23
N PHE A 12 -15.80 -8.54 1.46
CA PHE A 12 -14.73 -8.63 0.47
C PHE A 12 -14.89 -7.60 -0.66
N ASN A 13 -16.11 -7.39 -1.14
CA ASN A 13 -16.42 -6.38 -2.15
C ASN A 13 -16.22 -4.96 -1.61
N THR A 14 -16.48 -4.74 -0.32
CA THR A 14 -16.15 -3.49 0.38
C THR A 14 -14.64 -3.26 0.36
N TRP A 15 -13.83 -4.23 0.78
CA TRP A 15 -12.37 -4.13 0.68
C TRP A 15 -11.93 -3.84 -0.75
N LEU A 16 -12.38 -4.61 -1.74
CA LEU A 16 -11.99 -4.44 -3.13
C LEU A 16 -12.27 -3.02 -3.65
N SER A 17 -13.42 -2.46 -3.28
CA SER A 17 -13.82 -1.11 -3.69
C SER A 17 -13.00 -0.03 -2.99
N GLN A 18 -12.75 -0.20 -1.69
CA GLN A 18 -11.95 0.76 -0.93
C GLN A 18 -10.48 0.73 -1.35
N ASP A 19 -9.94 -0.45 -1.61
CA ASP A 19 -8.56 -0.62 -2.00
C ASP A 19 -8.28 -0.05 -3.39
N TYR A 20 -9.21 -0.21 -4.33
CA TYR A 20 -9.15 0.48 -5.62
C TYR A 20 -9.01 2.01 -5.46
N LEU A 21 -9.81 2.64 -4.58
CA LEU A 21 -9.70 4.08 -4.32
C LEU A 21 -8.37 4.44 -3.66
N PHE A 22 -7.87 3.59 -2.76
CA PHE A 22 -6.57 3.79 -2.12
C PHE A 22 -5.42 3.70 -3.12
N VAL A 23 -5.42 2.71 -4.03
CA VAL A 23 -4.37 2.54 -5.04
C VAL A 23 -4.27 3.75 -5.97
N ILE A 24 -5.39 4.37 -6.36
CA ILE A 24 -5.37 5.64 -7.10
C ILE A 24 -4.58 6.70 -6.33
N LYS A 25 -4.81 6.80 -5.02
CA LYS A 25 -4.08 7.73 -4.19
C LYS A 25 -2.61 7.37 -4.04
N TYR A 26 -2.35 6.08 -3.92
CA TYR A 26 -1.02 5.52 -3.77
C TYR A 26 -0.13 5.81 -4.99
N VAL A 27 -0.68 5.81 -6.21
CA VAL A 27 0.05 6.23 -7.42
C VAL A 27 0.63 7.65 -7.29
N HIS A 28 -0.11 8.58 -6.69
CA HIS A 28 0.39 9.94 -6.46
C HIS A 28 1.52 9.96 -5.43
N PHE A 29 1.37 9.21 -4.34
CA PHE A 29 2.39 9.10 -3.30
C PHE A 29 3.67 8.46 -3.82
N THR A 30 3.59 7.32 -4.51
CA THR A 30 4.76 6.64 -5.10
C THR A 30 5.49 7.50 -6.12
N SER A 31 4.75 8.28 -6.93
CA SER A 31 5.33 9.27 -7.84
C SER A 31 6.09 10.38 -7.09
N PHE A 32 5.57 10.83 -5.95
CA PHE A 32 6.24 11.80 -5.08
C PHE A 32 7.52 11.23 -4.46
N VAL A 33 7.51 9.97 -4.02
CA VAL A 33 8.73 9.30 -3.53
C VAL A 33 9.80 9.22 -4.63
N LEU A 34 9.40 8.82 -5.85
CA LEU A 34 10.31 8.76 -7.01
C LEU A 34 10.90 10.13 -7.36
N GLN A 35 10.09 11.20 -7.31
CA GLN A 35 10.53 12.56 -7.59
C GLN A 35 11.68 13.02 -6.67
N ASN A 36 11.68 12.55 -5.41
CA ASN A 36 12.65 12.94 -4.39
C ASN A 36 13.77 11.91 -4.19
N ALA A 37 13.78 10.83 -4.97
CA ALA A 37 14.73 9.75 -4.80
C ALA A 37 16.14 10.10 -5.34
N PRO A 38 17.20 9.55 -4.76
CA PRO A 38 18.51 9.57 -5.37
C PRO A 38 18.52 8.65 -6.60
N LYS A 39 19.33 9.00 -7.62
CA LYS A 39 19.43 8.27 -8.89
C LYS A 39 19.59 6.75 -8.74
N GLN A 40 20.36 6.32 -7.74
CA GLN A 40 20.65 4.91 -7.48
C GLN A 40 19.39 4.06 -7.19
N ASP A 41 18.31 4.68 -6.71
CA ASP A 41 17.08 4.00 -6.30
C ASP A 41 15.95 4.17 -7.35
N PHE A 42 16.21 4.88 -8.46
CA PHE A 42 15.22 5.10 -9.51
C PHE A 42 14.69 3.80 -10.13
N GLU A 43 15.56 2.85 -10.46
CA GLU A 43 15.14 1.59 -11.08
C GLU A 43 14.18 0.82 -10.17
N LEU A 44 14.49 0.75 -8.87
CA LEU A 44 13.65 0.12 -7.87
C LEU A 44 12.27 0.78 -7.80
N LEU A 45 12.23 2.10 -7.62
CA LEU A 45 10.97 2.82 -7.47
C LEU A 45 10.13 2.85 -8.76
N ILE A 46 10.77 2.94 -9.93
CA ILE A 46 10.09 2.85 -11.22
C ILE A 46 9.45 1.46 -11.38
N SER A 47 10.14 0.39 -10.98
CA SER A 47 9.57 -0.96 -11.07
C SER A 47 8.27 -1.09 -10.27
N GLY A 48 8.23 -0.58 -9.03
CA GLY A 48 7.01 -0.57 -8.22
C GLY A 48 5.90 0.30 -8.81
N LEU A 49 6.23 1.53 -9.24
CA LEU A 49 5.23 2.42 -9.86
C LEU A 49 4.64 1.83 -11.16
N SER A 50 5.45 1.12 -11.94
CA SER A 50 5.03 0.58 -13.24
C SER A 50 3.97 -0.52 -13.11
N VAL A 51 4.01 -1.32 -12.04
CA VAL A 51 3.03 -2.41 -11.83
C VAL A 51 1.66 -1.88 -11.40
N LEU A 52 1.59 -0.69 -10.79
CA LEU A 52 0.32 -0.08 -10.36
C LEU A 52 -0.64 0.17 -11.53
N SER A 53 -0.14 0.36 -12.76
CA SER A 53 -0.99 0.50 -13.94
C SER A 53 -1.72 -0.80 -14.29
N ASP A 54 -1.06 -1.95 -14.17
CA ASP A 54 -1.68 -3.26 -14.37
C ASP A 54 -2.62 -3.61 -13.21
N GLU A 55 -2.22 -3.27 -12.00
CA GLU A 55 -3.03 -3.46 -10.80
C GLU A 55 -4.36 -2.72 -10.88
N LEU A 56 -4.37 -1.43 -11.23
CA LEU A 56 -5.59 -0.65 -11.40
C LEU A 56 -6.55 -1.27 -12.44
N LYS A 57 -6.02 -1.71 -13.60
CA LYS A 57 -6.83 -2.40 -14.62
C LYS A 57 -7.42 -3.70 -14.09
N TRP A 58 -6.66 -4.42 -13.28
CA TRP A 58 -7.17 -5.64 -12.66
C TRP A 58 -8.24 -5.34 -11.62
N PHE A 59 -8.10 -4.30 -10.80
CA PHE A 59 -9.17 -3.85 -9.89
C PHE A 59 -10.45 -3.51 -10.67
N GLU A 60 -10.34 -2.73 -11.74
CA GLU A 60 -11.47 -2.37 -12.61
C GLU A 60 -12.18 -3.62 -13.16
N ASN A 61 -11.40 -4.61 -13.64
CA ASN A 61 -11.96 -5.88 -14.11
C ASN A 61 -12.67 -6.64 -12.98
N LYS A 62 -12.08 -6.72 -11.78
CA LYS A 62 -12.68 -7.41 -10.63
C LYS A 62 -13.93 -6.75 -10.09
N LEU A 63 -13.99 -5.42 -10.12
CA LEU A 63 -15.17 -4.65 -9.77
C LEU A 63 -16.28 -4.86 -10.80
N ASN A 64 -15.94 -4.85 -12.10
CA ASN A 64 -16.89 -5.10 -13.18
C ASN A 64 -17.46 -6.53 -13.14
N GLU A 65 -16.65 -7.56 -12.86
CA GLU A 65 -17.11 -8.94 -12.63
C GLU A 65 -18.19 -9.04 -11.53
N ARG A 66 -18.17 -8.10 -10.57
CA ARG A 66 -19.09 -8.02 -9.43
C ARG A 66 -20.23 -7.02 -9.65
N ASN A 67 -20.35 -6.43 -10.84
CA ASN A 67 -21.30 -5.36 -11.17
C ASN A 67 -21.16 -4.12 -10.27
N ILE A 68 -19.95 -3.84 -9.76
CA ILE A 68 -19.64 -2.63 -9.00
C ILE A 68 -19.04 -1.62 -9.96
N LYS A 69 -19.69 -0.46 -10.11
CA LYS A 69 -19.17 0.60 -10.98
C LYS A 69 -18.21 1.51 -10.21
N THR A 70 -17.06 1.81 -10.81
CA THR A 70 -15.99 2.57 -10.17
C THR A 70 -16.37 4.00 -9.82
N ASP A 71 -17.30 4.61 -10.57
CA ASP A 71 -17.82 5.96 -10.35
C ASP A 71 -18.88 6.04 -9.21
N GLU A 72 -19.45 4.90 -8.82
CA GLU A 72 -20.45 4.83 -7.74
C GLU A 72 -19.81 4.50 -6.37
N ILE A 73 -18.53 4.10 -6.33
CA ILE A 73 -17.84 3.74 -5.08
C ILE A 73 -17.70 4.98 -4.19
N GLN A 74 -18.29 4.90 -3.00
CA GLN A 74 -18.12 5.91 -1.96
C GLN A 74 -16.99 5.50 -1.00
N PRO A 75 -16.00 6.38 -0.73
CA PRO A 75 -14.93 6.07 0.22
C PRO A 75 -15.49 6.00 1.65
N LEU A 76 -15.01 5.02 2.42
CA LEU A 76 -15.23 4.96 3.86
C LEU A 76 -14.39 6.04 4.57
N MET A 77 -14.80 6.43 5.78
CA MET A 77 -14.12 7.46 6.54
C MET A 77 -12.65 7.10 6.80
N GLU A 78 -12.37 5.83 7.08
CA GLU A 78 -11.04 5.32 7.34
C GLU A 78 -10.15 5.40 6.09
N ASN A 79 -10.73 5.18 4.91
CA ASN A 79 -10.04 5.36 3.62
C ASN A 79 -9.76 6.84 3.36
N ILE A 80 -10.75 7.72 3.58
CA ILE A 80 -10.57 9.18 3.49
C ILE A 80 -9.45 9.64 4.41
N ASN A 81 -9.42 9.17 5.66
CA ASN A 81 -8.40 9.52 6.63
C ASN A 81 -7.01 9.08 6.18
N TYR A 82 -6.89 7.87 5.63
CA TYR A 82 -5.62 7.36 5.12
C TYR A 82 -5.13 8.18 3.91
N GLN A 83 -6.02 8.44 2.95
CA GLN A 83 -5.69 9.26 1.79
C GLN A 83 -5.31 10.69 2.18
N ASN A 84 -5.99 11.27 3.16
CA ASN A 84 -5.68 12.59 3.70
C ASN A 84 -4.33 12.63 4.40
N TRP A 85 -3.97 11.59 5.15
CA TRP A 85 -2.65 11.47 5.77
C TRP A 85 -1.54 11.47 4.71
N LEU A 86 -1.67 10.65 3.65
CA LEU A 86 -0.71 10.64 2.54
C LEU A 86 -0.66 11.99 1.79
N ASN A 87 -1.82 12.63 1.59
CA ASN A 87 -1.90 13.96 1.00
C ASN A 87 -1.15 15.01 1.81
N ASN A 88 -1.46 15.10 3.10
CA ASN A 88 -0.85 16.05 4.00
C ASN A 88 0.66 15.83 4.03
N PHE A 89 1.12 14.57 4.02
CA PHE A 89 2.54 14.25 3.92
C PHE A 89 3.17 14.76 2.62
N ILE A 90 2.51 14.64 1.47
CA ILE A 90 3.01 15.19 0.20
C ILE A 90 3.03 16.72 0.24
N GLU A 91 1.98 17.34 0.77
CA GLU A 91 1.81 18.80 0.80
C GLU A 91 2.80 19.50 1.74
N THR A 92 3.19 18.86 2.84
CA THR A 92 4.23 19.38 3.75
C THR A 92 5.62 19.33 3.14
N LYS A 93 5.80 18.61 2.02
CA LYS A 93 7.07 18.46 1.27
C LYS A 93 8.25 18.14 2.20
N PRO A 94 8.21 16.99 2.89
CA PRO A 94 9.28 16.61 3.79
C PRO A 94 10.62 16.57 3.06
N SER A 95 11.69 16.93 3.76
CA SER A 95 13.04 16.89 3.18
C SER A 95 13.70 15.52 3.27
N SER A 96 13.21 14.64 4.15
CA SER A 96 13.81 13.33 4.41
C SER A 96 13.36 12.27 3.41
N TYR A 97 14.25 11.88 2.50
CA TYR A 97 14.03 10.74 1.60
C TYR A 97 13.87 9.42 2.37
N LEU A 98 14.59 9.26 3.49
CA LEU A 98 14.46 8.08 4.35
C LEU A 98 13.01 7.93 4.86
N MET A 99 12.41 9.02 5.32
CA MET A 99 11.03 9.01 5.79
C MET A 99 10.05 8.64 4.68
N MET A 100 10.19 9.23 3.49
CA MET A 100 9.37 8.91 2.31
C MET A 100 9.47 7.43 1.94
N LEU A 101 10.70 6.91 1.86
CA LEU A 101 10.97 5.51 1.53
C LEU A 101 10.44 4.55 2.61
N THR A 102 10.49 4.96 3.87
CA THR A 102 9.97 4.17 5.00
C THR A 102 8.45 4.05 4.95
N ILE A 103 7.74 5.13 4.62
CA ILE A 103 6.29 5.07 4.40
C ILE A 103 5.96 4.15 3.22
N PHE A 104 6.67 4.31 2.10
CA PHE A 104 6.47 3.48 0.92
C PHE A 104 6.64 2.00 1.23
N TYR A 105 7.78 1.62 1.81
CA TYR A 105 8.07 0.26 2.25
C TYR A 105 7.05 -0.27 3.27
N GLY A 106 6.67 0.55 4.26
CA GLY A 106 5.75 0.12 5.30
C GLY A 106 4.39 -0.32 4.74
N ILE A 107 3.87 0.41 3.74
CA ILE A 107 2.62 0.09 3.06
C ILE A 107 2.76 -1.23 2.28
N GLU A 108 3.80 -1.35 1.43
CA GLU A 108 4.05 -2.57 0.64
C GLU A 108 4.25 -3.80 1.54
N LEU A 109 4.96 -3.64 2.66
CA LEU A 109 5.22 -4.70 3.63
C LEU A 109 3.93 -5.15 4.32
N CYS A 110 3.02 -4.23 4.65
CA CYS A 110 1.74 -4.58 5.26
C CYS A 110 0.92 -5.45 4.30
N TYR A 111 0.83 -5.07 3.02
CA TYR A 111 0.16 -5.87 2.00
C TYR A 111 0.83 -7.23 1.79
N PHE A 112 2.16 -7.26 1.65
CA PHE A 112 2.88 -8.53 1.50
C PHE A 112 2.59 -9.48 2.65
N LYS A 113 2.70 -9.02 3.90
CA LYS A 113 2.46 -9.85 5.08
C LYS A 113 1.00 -10.29 5.18
N ALA A 114 0.05 -9.39 4.93
CA ALA A 114 -1.37 -9.70 5.01
C ALA A 114 -1.78 -10.78 4.01
N TRP A 115 -1.38 -10.63 2.74
CA TRP A 115 -1.73 -11.55 1.67
C TRP A 115 -0.97 -12.87 1.73
N ASN A 116 0.31 -12.86 2.14
CA ASN A 116 1.08 -14.08 2.33
C ASN A 116 0.54 -14.96 3.48
N ALA A 117 -0.24 -14.39 4.40
CA ALA A 117 -0.91 -15.15 5.45
C ALA A 117 -2.22 -15.83 5.00
N VAL A 118 -2.73 -15.51 3.80
CA VAL A 118 -3.98 -16.07 3.25
C VAL A 118 -3.74 -17.46 2.68
N LYS A 119 -4.41 -18.47 3.27
CA LYS A 119 -4.34 -19.88 2.82
C LYS A 119 -5.61 -20.36 2.13
N ASN A 120 -6.64 -19.52 2.10
CA ASN A 120 -7.93 -19.89 1.55
C ASN A 120 -7.90 -19.86 0.01
N GLU A 121 -8.16 -21.00 -0.63
CA GLU A 121 -8.11 -21.15 -2.08
C GLU A 121 -9.06 -20.21 -2.83
N LYS A 122 -10.19 -19.81 -2.23
CA LYS A 122 -11.14 -18.84 -2.83
C LYS A 122 -10.47 -17.49 -3.14
N TYR A 123 -9.51 -17.09 -2.31
CA TYR A 123 -8.83 -15.80 -2.41
C TYR A 123 -7.40 -15.92 -2.93
N LYS A 124 -7.03 -17.09 -3.48
CA LYS A 124 -5.67 -17.36 -3.94
C LYS A 124 -5.23 -16.48 -5.10
N GLU A 125 -6.15 -16.14 -6.01
CA GLU A 125 -5.85 -15.19 -7.09
C GLU A 125 -5.36 -13.84 -6.53
N PHE A 126 -6.06 -13.36 -5.49
CA PHE A 126 -5.74 -12.11 -4.80
C PHE A 126 -4.42 -12.23 -4.04
N ALA A 127 -4.27 -13.30 -3.25
CA ALA A 127 -3.04 -13.57 -2.51
C ALA A 127 -1.82 -13.60 -3.43
N ASN A 128 -1.88 -14.33 -4.55
CA ASN A 128 -0.76 -14.44 -5.49
C ASN A 128 -0.26 -13.10 -6.03
N ARG A 129 -1.11 -12.06 -6.08
CA ARG A 129 -0.72 -10.74 -6.60
C ARG A 129 0.24 -10.03 -5.65
N TRP A 130 -0.07 -10.06 -4.36
CA TRP A 130 0.70 -9.40 -3.30
C TRP A 130 1.51 -10.37 -2.44
N SER A 131 1.58 -11.66 -2.76
CA SER A 131 2.41 -12.64 -2.05
C SER A 131 3.27 -13.51 -2.99
N SER A 132 3.51 -13.04 -4.21
CA SER A 132 4.42 -13.71 -5.14
C SER A 132 5.88 -13.62 -4.67
N ASP A 133 6.71 -14.58 -5.10
CA ASP A 133 8.16 -14.55 -4.87
C ASP A 133 8.82 -13.29 -5.45
N GLU A 134 8.26 -12.76 -6.55
CA GLU A 134 8.75 -11.52 -7.17
C GLU A 134 8.48 -10.32 -6.27
N PHE A 135 7.27 -10.23 -5.71
CA PHE A 135 6.92 -9.17 -4.78
C PHE A 135 7.72 -9.29 -3.48
N GLY A 136 7.95 -10.49 -2.95
CA GLY A 136 8.84 -10.70 -1.80
C GLY A 136 10.27 -10.18 -2.04
N LYS A 137 10.86 -10.50 -3.20
CA LYS A 137 12.18 -9.96 -3.58
C LYS A 137 12.18 -8.44 -3.77
N TYR A 138 11.05 -7.87 -4.16
CA TYR A 138 10.88 -6.42 -4.27
C TYR A 138 10.88 -5.77 -2.87
N ILE A 139 10.17 -6.36 -1.90
CA ILE A 139 10.23 -5.94 -0.49
C ILE A 139 11.67 -5.99 0.06
N ASP A 140 12.41 -7.09 -0.18
CA ASP A 140 13.79 -7.22 0.26
C ASP A 140 14.70 -6.11 -0.31
N LYS A 141 14.48 -5.72 -1.57
CA LYS A 141 15.22 -4.62 -2.20
C LYS A 141 14.88 -3.26 -1.58
N LEU A 142 13.62 -3.03 -1.21
CA LEU A 142 13.21 -1.82 -0.50
C LEU A 142 13.84 -1.74 0.89
N GLU A 143 13.91 -2.86 1.61
CA GLU A 143 14.58 -2.93 2.92
C GLU A 143 16.07 -2.54 2.80
N VAL A 144 16.78 -3.09 1.81
CA VAL A 144 18.18 -2.72 1.53
C VAL A 144 18.32 -1.23 1.17
N ALA A 145 17.34 -0.65 0.46
CA ALA A 145 17.36 0.78 0.15
C ALA A 145 17.16 1.64 1.41
N ILE A 146 16.28 1.22 2.33
CA ILE A 146 16.11 1.84 3.64
C ILE A 146 17.38 1.78 4.46
N GLU A 147 18.05 0.62 4.54
CA GLU A 147 19.31 0.47 5.26
C GLU A 147 20.37 1.46 4.75
N LYS A 148 20.49 1.60 3.43
CA LYS A 148 21.43 2.54 2.80
C LYS A 148 21.06 4.00 3.05
N ALA A 149 19.78 4.35 3.04
CA ALA A 149 19.31 5.69 3.36
C ALA A 149 19.53 6.02 4.84
N SER A 150 19.21 5.09 5.73
CA SER A 150 19.40 5.18 7.17
C SER A 150 20.87 5.36 7.56
N ALA A 151 21.78 4.64 6.90
CA ALA A 151 23.22 4.78 7.14
C ALA A 151 23.77 6.20 6.89
N LYS A 152 23.05 7.03 6.13
CA LYS A 152 23.42 8.42 5.81
C LYS A 152 22.60 9.47 6.55
N ALA A 153 21.54 9.05 7.23
CA ALA A 153 20.59 9.93 7.90
C ALA A 153 21.05 10.29 9.32
N SER A 154 20.63 11.45 9.79
CA SER A 154 20.74 11.86 11.19
C SER A 154 19.87 10.98 12.10
N GLU A 155 20.15 10.99 13.40
CA GLU A 155 19.32 10.27 14.38
C GLU A 155 17.89 10.83 14.48
N GLU A 156 17.73 12.14 14.23
CA GLU A 156 16.42 12.80 14.14
C GLU A 156 15.61 12.23 12.96
N GLU A 157 16.17 12.21 11.75
CA GLU A 157 15.51 11.64 10.57
C GLU A 157 15.16 10.16 10.73
N LYS A 158 16.01 9.38 11.42
CA LYS A 158 15.71 7.97 11.72
C LYS A 158 14.54 7.83 12.69
N THR A 159 14.50 8.68 13.72
CA THR A 159 13.42 8.69 14.71
C THR A 159 12.09 9.05 14.04
N GLU A 160 12.08 10.13 13.25
CA GLU A 160 10.91 10.55 12.47
C GLU A 160 10.42 9.46 11.50
N ALA A 161 11.35 8.77 10.82
CA ALA A 161 11.02 7.68 9.91
C ALA A 161 10.37 6.49 10.65
N VAL A 162 10.87 6.12 11.82
CA VAL A 162 10.29 5.05 12.64
C VAL A 162 8.89 5.42 13.15
N GLU A 163 8.66 6.69 13.51
CA GLU A 163 7.34 7.17 13.93
C GLU A 163 6.28 6.98 12.84
N GLN A 164 6.67 7.09 11.57
CA GLN A 164 5.75 6.85 10.45
C GLN A 164 5.26 5.40 10.40
N LEU A 165 6.05 4.42 10.85
CA LEU A 165 5.63 3.02 10.86
C LEU A 165 4.40 2.79 11.75
N ASN A 166 4.34 3.49 12.90
CA ASN A 166 3.17 3.42 13.78
C ASN A 166 1.93 4.01 13.11
N GLN A 167 2.08 5.14 12.40
CA GLN A 167 0.99 5.76 11.67
C GLN A 167 0.46 4.85 10.55
N ILE A 168 1.36 4.18 9.81
CA ILE A 168 0.98 3.20 8.79
C ILE A 168 0.19 2.07 9.41
N TRP A 169 0.67 1.48 10.51
CA TRP A 169 -0.02 0.37 11.16
C TRP A 169 -1.41 0.75 11.66
N GLU A 170 -1.58 1.94 12.24
CA GLU A 170 -2.89 2.44 12.65
C GLU A 170 -3.82 2.60 11.45
N HIS A 171 -3.35 3.20 10.36
CA HIS A 171 -4.14 3.36 9.14
C HIS A 171 -4.51 2.01 8.49
N GLU A 172 -3.57 1.09 8.37
CA GLU A 172 -3.79 -0.27 7.85
C GLU A 172 -4.84 -1.02 8.70
N ILE A 173 -4.67 -1.07 10.02
CA ILE A 173 -5.62 -1.74 10.92
C ILE A 173 -7.02 -1.13 10.79
N ASN A 174 -7.13 0.19 10.77
CA ASN A 174 -8.41 0.88 10.63
C ASN A 174 -9.04 0.61 9.26
N PHE A 175 -8.24 0.61 8.19
CA PHE A 175 -8.69 0.30 6.84
C PHE A 175 -9.29 -1.12 6.76
N TRP A 176 -8.54 -2.14 7.20
CA TRP A 176 -9.00 -3.53 7.21
C TRP A 176 -10.24 -3.72 8.07
N ASN A 177 -10.27 -3.13 9.27
CA ASN A 177 -11.42 -3.21 10.18
C ASN A 177 -12.67 -2.55 9.60
N SER A 178 -12.55 -1.41 8.93
CA SER A 178 -13.69 -0.73 8.31
C SER A 178 -14.35 -1.58 7.21
N CYS A 179 -13.57 -2.38 6.49
CA CYS A 179 -14.04 -3.24 5.42
C CYS A 179 -14.82 -4.47 5.93
N ILE A 180 -14.48 -4.98 7.12
CA ILE A 180 -15.14 -6.13 7.74
C ILE A 180 -16.28 -5.76 8.69
N SER A 181 -16.44 -4.47 9.00
CA SER A 181 -17.47 -3.99 9.93
C SER A 181 -18.81 -3.68 9.24
N LYS A 182 -18.85 -3.74 7.91
CA LYS A 182 -20.09 -3.75 7.12
C LYS A 182 -20.61 -5.17 6.97
#